data_AF-A0A4Z1C1E8-F1
#
_entry.id   AF-A0A4Z1C1E8-F1
#
_cell.length_a   1.000
_cell.length_b   1.000
_cell.length_c   1.000
_cell.angle_alpha   90.00
_cell.angle_beta   90.00
_cell.angle_gamma   90.00
#
_symmetry.space_group_name_H-M   'P 1'
#
loop_
_entity.id
_entity.type
_entity.pdbx_description
1 polymer ?
#
loop_
_entity_poly.entity_id
_entity_poly.type
_entity_poly.pdbx_seq_one_letter_code
_entity_poly.pdbx_strand_id
1 'polypeptide(L)'
;MNTLNDFKVTDRQTFIKFLDLLRKDFLDNPENWENKTLPDFLEALSAYTEDVQGYYDNMNLNINADKPDWSIFADIFKGAKIYE
;
A
#
# COMPACT_ATOMS: atom_id res chain seq x y z
N MET A 1 10.04 -13.34 12.58
CA MET A 1 8.87 -13.21 11.69
C MET A 1 8.78 -11.75 11.31
N ASN A 2 8.74 -11.41 10.03
CA ASN A 2 8.59 -10.01 9.63
C ASN A 2 7.13 -9.60 9.88
N THR A 3 6.92 -8.52 10.62
CA THR A 3 5.60 -7.90 10.80
C THR A 3 5.25 -7.11 9.53
N LEU A 4 3.98 -6.74 9.36
CA LEU A 4 3.54 -5.90 8.24
C LEU A 4 4.39 -4.61 8.11
N ASN A 5 4.68 -3.97 9.23
CA ASN A 5 5.37 -2.67 9.28
C ASN A 5 6.89 -2.77 9.01
N ASP A 6 7.52 -3.91 9.33
CA ASP A 6 8.96 -4.11 9.13
C ASP A 6 9.29 -4.83 7.80
N PHE A 7 8.27 -5.25 7.05
CA PHE A 7 8.47 -6.00 5.82
C PHE A 7 8.95 -5.10 4.67
N LYS A 8 10.17 -5.37 4.18
CA LYS A 8 10.74 -4.64 3.05
C LYS A 8 10.24 -5.18 1.71
N VAL A 9 9.67 -4.30 0.90
CA VAL A 9 9.31 -4.56 -0.50
C VAL A 9 10.45 -4.10 -1.40
N THR A 10 11.02 -5.02 -2.18
CA THR A 10 12.15 -4.76 -3.08
C THR A 10 11.89 -5.16 -4.53
N ASP A 11 10.85 -5.96 -4.77
CA ASP A 11 10.48 -6.52 -6.06
C ASP A 11 9.01 -6.93 -6.08
N ARG A 12 8.53 -7.41 -7.23
CA ARG A 12 7.14 -7.86 -7.39
C ARG A 12 6.76 -9.03 -6.46
N GLN A 13 7.69 -9.94 -6.15
CA GLN A 13 7.40 -11.12 -5.32
C GLN A 13 7.26 -10.74 -3.84
N THR A 14 8.12 -9.83 -3.37
CA THR A 14 8.01 -9.24 -2.04
C THR A 14 6.77 -8.36 -1.93
N PHE A 15 6.36 -7.65 -2.99
CA PHE A 15 5.09 -6.92 -3.00
C PHE A 15 3.87 -7.83 -2.83
N ILE A 16 3.83 -8.99 -3.49
CA ILE A 16 2.76 -9.99 -3.28
C ILE A 16 2.69 -10.41 -1.80
N LYS A 17 3.84 -10.72 -1.19
CA LYS A 17 3.89 -11.08 0.23
C LYS A 17 3.42 -9.94 1.14
N PHE A 18 3.75 -8.70 0.80
CA PHE A 18 3.25 -7.53 1.53
C PHE A 18 1.72 -7.44 1.45
N LEU A 19 1.11 -7.65 0.27
CA LEU A 19 -0.35 -7.65 0.11
C LEU A 19 -1.01 -8.77 0.93
N ASP A 20 -0.42 -9.96 0.98
CA ASP A 20 -0.92 -11.06 1.82
C ASP A 20 -0.85 -10.71 3.31
N LEU A 21 0.24 -10.08 3.75
CA LEU A 21 0.40 -9.60 5.13
C LEU A 21 -0.62 -8.50 5.46
N LEU A 22 -0.82 -7.55 4.54
CA LEU A 22 -1.76 -6.44 4.71
C LEU A 22 -3.20 -6.97 4.83
N ARG A 23 -3.60 -7.89 3.95
CA ARG A 23 -4.90 -8.57 4.02
C ARG A 23 -5.05 -9.36 5.31
N LYS A 24 -4.03 -10.10 5.73
CA LYS A 24 -4.05 -10.86 6.97
C LYS A 24 -4.20 -9.95 8.19
N ASP A 25 -3.49 -8.82 8.22
CA ASP A 25 -3.60 -7.84 9.29
C ASP A 25 -5.01 -7.27 9.44
N PHE A 26 -5.66 -6.95 8.31
CA PHE A 26 -7.07 -6.52 8.32
C PHE A 26 -8.02 -7.60 8.84
N LEU A 27 -7.82 -8.87 8.45
CA LEU A 27 -8.67 -9.98 8.88
C LEU A 27 -8.49 -10.33 10.36
N ASP A 28 -7.24 -10.29 10.85
CA ASP A 28 -6.90 -10.67 12.21
C ASP A 28 -7.16 -9.52 13.21
N ASN A 29 -7.04 -8.25 12.77
CA ASN A 29 -7.15 -7.06 13.62
C ASN A 29 -8.04 -5.93 13.00
N PRO A 30 -9.29 -6.22 12.58
CA PRO A 30 -10.14 -5.24 11.88
C PRO A 30 -10.51 -4.01 12.74
N GLU A 31 -10.37 -4.08 14.06
CA GLU A 31 -10.56 -2.95 14.98
C GLU A 31 -9.45 -1.90 14.87
N ASN A 32 -8.27 -2.27 14.41
CA ASN A 32 -7.13 -1.36 14.24
C ASN A 32 -7.16 -0.58 12.91
N TRP A 33 -8.12 -0.92 12.04
CA TRP A 33 -8.27 -0.29 10.74
C TRP A 33 -9.37 0.78 10.79
N GLU A 34 -9.07 1.98 10.30
CA GLU A 34 -10.08 3.03 10.13
C GLU A 34 -10.93 2.76 8.88
N ASN A 35 -10.28 2.45 7.76
CA ASN A 35 -10.90 2.24 6.46
C ASN A 35 -11.23 0.75 6.23
N LYS A 36 -12.42 0.32 6.64
CA LYS A 36 -12.80 -1.11 6.69
C LYS A 36 -13.50 -1.62 5.44
N THR A 37 -13.92 -0.74 4.55
CA THR A 37 -14.57 -1.11 3.30
C THR A 37 -13.68 -0.79 2.11
N LEU A 38 -13.88 -1.47 0.97
CA LEU A 38 -13.10 -1.21 -0.23
C LEU A 38 -13.24 0.24 -0.72
N PRO A 39 -14.44 0.87 -0.75
CA PRO A 39 -14.56 2.30 -1.06
C PRO A 39 -13.73 3.20 -0.16
N ASP A 40 -13.86 3.06 1.17
CA ASP A 40 -13.14 3.90 2.14
C ASP A 40 -11.62 3.72 2.00
N PHE A 41 -11.18 2.47 1.79
CA PHE A 41 -9.77 2.17 1.61
C PHE A 41 -9.21 2.77 0.32
N LEU A 42 -9.95 2.74 -0.79
CA LEU A 42 -9.53 3.35 -2.04
C LEU A 42 -9.48 4.88 -1.96
N GLU A 43 -10.41 5.50 -1.23
CA GLU A 43 -10.39 6.95 -0.95
C GLU A 43 -9.14 7.32 -0.12
N ALA A 44 -8.91 6.63 0.99
CA ALA A 44 -7.75 6.86 1.84
C ALA A 44 -6.42 6.58 1.12
N LEU A 45 -6.37 5.54 0.27
CA LEU A 45 -5.21 5.24 -0.56
C LEU A 45 -4.91 6.39 -1.54
N SER A 46 -5.94 6.96 -2.17
CA SER A 46 -5.79 8.11 -3.07
C SER A 46 -5.27 9.32 -2.33
N ALA A 47 -5.88 9.69 -1.20
CA ALA A 47 -5.48 10.84 -0.39
C ALA A 47 -4.03 10.70 0.10
N TYR A 48 -3.67 9.53 0.63
CA TYR A 48 -2.30 9.33 1.12
C TYR A 48 -1.26 9.29 -0.01
N THR A 49 -1.63 8.84 -1.21
CA THR A 49 -0.73 8.89 -2.38
C THR A 49 -0.40 10.33 -2.78
N GLU A 50 -1.33 11.26 -2.61
CA GLU A 50 -1.09 12.70 -2.81
C GLU A 50 -0.15 13.27 -1.73
N ASP A 51 -0.30 12.84 -0.48
CA ASP A 51 0.43 13.39 0.67
C ASP A 51 1.80 12.73 0.96
N VAL A 52 2.09 11.54 0.40
CA VAL A 52 3.22 10.71 0.83
C VAL A 52 4.59 11.39 0.64
N GLN A 53 4.74 12.25 -0.37
CA GLN A 53 5.97 13.03 -0.53
C GLN A 53 6.20 13.97 0.66
N GLY A 54 5.14 14.64 1.14
CA GLY A 54 5.21 15.49 2.33
C GLY A 54 5.62 14.71 3.58
N TYR A 55 5.16 13.47 3.73
CA TYR A 55 5.62 12.59 4.81
C TYR A 55 7.13 12.30 4.72
N TYR A 56 7.65 11.96 3.53
CA TYR A 56 9.09 11.71 3.34
C TYR A 56 9.95 12.93 3.61
N ASP A 57 9.48 14.11 3.19
CA ASP A 57 10.16 15.39 3.41
C ASP A 57 10.20 15.71 4.91
N ASN A 58 9.07 15.60 5.60
CA ASN A 58 8.95 15.85 7.05
C ASN A 58 9.85 14.92 7.88
N MET A 59 10.01 13.67 7.44
CA MET A 59 10.86 12.67 8.09
C MET A 59 12.33 12.73 7.64
N ASN A 60 12.71 13.65 6.74
CA ASN A 60 14.06 13.78 6.16
C ASN A 60 14.59 12.46 5.56
N LEU A 61 13.73 11.66 4.93
CA LEU A 61 14.07 10.31 4.44
C LEU A 61 14.81 10.32 3.09
N ASN A 62 14.84 11.46 2.40
CA ASN A 62 15.46 11.61 1.06
C ASN A 62 14.92 10.59 0.03
N ILE A 63 13.61 10.36 0.08
CA ILE A 63 12.86 9.51 -0.85
C ILE A 63 12.08 10.42 -1.79
N ASN A 64 12.11 10.10 -3.09
CA ASN A 64 11.31 10.77 -4.10
C ASN A 64 10.18 9.82 -4.51
N ALA A 65 8.95 10.20 -4.18
CA ALA A 65 7.72 9.45 -4.44
C ALA A 65 7.36 9.40 -5.94
N ASP A 66 7.94 10.25 -6.80
CA ASP A 66 7.70 10.27 -8.24
C ASP A 66 8.59 9.29 -9.04
N LYS A 67 9.53 8.62 -8.38
CA LYS A 67 10.40 7.61 -9.04
C LYS A 67 9.78 6.24 -9.38
N PRO A 68 8.68 5.75 -8.79
CA PRO A 68 8.16 4.44 -9.14
C PRO A 68 7.48 4.46 -10.52
N ASP A 69 7.37 3.29 -11.14
CA ASP A 69 6.55 3.15 -12.34
C ASP A 69 5.07 3.02 -11.95
N TRP A 70 4.43 4.18 -11.71
CA TRP A 70 3.04 4.28 -11.28
C TRP A 70 2.06 3.57 -12.22
N SER A 71 2.42 3.41 -13.50
CA SER A 71 1.58 2.71 -14.48
C SER A 71 1.38 1.23 -14.12
N ILE A 72 2.39 0.59 -13.52
CA ILE A 72 2.31 -0.81 -13.06
C ILE A 72 1.27 -0.94 -11.94
N PHE A 73 1.25 -0.02 -10.99
CA PHE A 73 0.23 -0.03 -9.93
C PHE A 73 -1.17 0.12 -10.52
N ALA A 74 -1.37 1.06 -11.45
CA ALA A 74 -2.64 1.23 -12.13
C ALA A 74 -3.10 -0.04 -12.85
N ASP A 75 -2.18 -0.76 -13.51
CA ASP A 75 -2.49 -2.01 -14.19
C ASP A 75 -2.82 -3.15 -13.22
N ILE A 76 -2.17 -3.22 -12.07
CA ILE A 76 -2.51 -4.15 -10.99
C ILE A 76 -3.94 -3.91 -10.49
N PHE A 77 -4.32 -2.66 -10.21
CA PHE A 77 -5.69 -2.33 -9.78
C PHE A 77 -6.73 -2.65 -10.85
N LYS A 78 -6.44 -2.35 -12.13
CA LYS A 78 -7.33 -2.72 -13.24
C LYS A 78 -7.51 -4.24 -13.35
N GLY A 79 -6.41 -5.01 -13.21
CA GLY A 79 -6.43 -6.46 -13.26
C GLY A 79 -7.26 -7.06 -12.13
N ALA A 80 -7.00 -6.64 -10.89
CA ALA A 80 -7.71 -7.10 -9.69
C ALA A 80 -9.20 -6.73 -9.69
N LYS A 81 -9.62 -5.68 -10.41
CA LYS A 81 -11.04 -5.37 -10.57
C LYS A 81 -11.78 -6.39 -11.46
N ILE A 82 -11.08 -7.07 -12.37
CA ILE A 82 -11.69 -7.83 -13.48
C ILE A 82 -11.47 -9.34 -13.36
N TYR A 83 -10.29 -9.81 -12.96
CA TYR A 83 -9.85 -11.18 -13.22
C TYR A 83 -9.69 -12.09 -12.00
N GLU A 84 -9.26 -11.56 -10.85
CA GLU A 84 -8.95 -12.30 -9.60
C GLU A 84 -9.81 -11.76 -8.46
#